data_AF-A0A7S0Z9J1-F1
#
_entry.id   AF-A0A7S0Z9J1-F1
#
_cell.length_a   1.000
_cell.length_b   1.000
_cell.length_c   1.000
_cell.angle_alpha   90.00
_cell.angle_beta   90.00
_cell.angle_gamma   90.00
#
_symmetry.space_group_name_H-M   'P 1'
#
loop_
_entity.id
_entity.type
_entity.pdbx_description
1 polymer ?
#
loop_
_entity_poly.entity_id
_entity_poly.type
_entity_poly.pdbx_seq_one_letter_code
_entity_poly.pdbx_strand_id
1 'polypeptide(L)'
;PKENPRRETKTPGEVGPFYNCRSFVEMNEMPRDNPEDDDEVEDARQDETDLQMLHEFVDFSLEEIDFMASWNVVARRFRVMTNDDVPLLCKSFAKTYAEKLLKDSEFYDKFVYTLTNLFDSGVVNRVDVVDVLRFAERALPVRRRPPKSSPSTRATGDVL
;
A
#
# COMPACT_ATOMS: atom_id res chain seq x y z
N PRO A 1 9.32 54.82 -37.27
CA PRO A 1 10.01 54.12 -36.16
C PRO A 1 9.16 54.22 -34.89
N LYS A 2 8.31 53.21 -34.64
CA LYS A 2 7.49 53.15 -33.42
C LYS A 2 8.35 52.55 -32.32
N GLU A 3 8.57 53.34 -31.28
CA GLU A 3 9.38 53.03 -30.12
C GLU A 3 8.78 51.82 -29.39
N ASN A 4 9.55 50.74 -29.30
CA ASN A 4 9.17 49.57 -28.51
C ASN A 4 9.13 49.96 -27.03
N PRO A 5 8.05 49.66 -26.29
CA PRO A 5 8.01 49.95 -24.87
C PRO A 5 9.12 49.16 -24.18
N ARG A 6 9.97 49.88 -23.44
CA ARG A 6 11.08 49.34 -22.65
C ARG A 6 10.52 48.24 -21.75
N ARG A 7 11.06 47.02 -21.87
CA ARG A 7 10.84 45.97 -20.88
C ARG A 7 11.34 46.50 -19.55
N GLU A 8 10.41 46.76 -18.64
CA GLU A 8 10.70 47.11 -17.26
C GLU A 8 11.53 45.97 -16.67
N THR A 9 12.77 46.29 -16.30
CA THR A 9 13.67 45.36 -15.63
C THR A 9 13.19 45.19 -14.21
N LYS A 10 12.54 44.05 -13.92
CA LYS A 10 12.15 43.64 -12.57
C LYS A 10 13.33 43.77 -11.61
N THR A 11 13.08 44.32 -10.43
CA THR A 11 14.05 44.43 -9.35
C THR A 11 14.49 43.03 -8.88
N PRO A 12 15.74 42.86 -8.40
CA PRO A 12 16.23 41.55 -7.97
C PRO A 12 15.51 41.18 -6.66
N GLY A 13 14.41 40.43 -6.76
CA GLY A 13 13.59 40.03 -5.61
C GLY A 13 12.11 39.82 -5.91
N GLU A 14 11.58 40.33 -7.03
CA GLU A 14 10.21 40.02 -7.45
C GLU A 14 10.16 38.62 -8.09
N VAL A 15 9.73 37.64 -7.31
CA VAL A 15 9.26 36.35 -7.85
C VAL A 15 8.13 36.63 -8.86
N GLY A 16 8.25 36.06 -10.05
CA GLY A 16 7.22 36.15 -11.08
C GLY A 16 5.90 35.50 -10.65
N PRO A 17 4.82 35.69 -11.42
CA PRO A 17 3.55 35.02 -11.13
C PRO A 17 3.75 33.50 -11.08
N PHE A 18 3.20 32.86 -10.06
CA PHE A 18 3.22 31.42 -9.92
C PHE A 18 2.02 30.83 -10.65
N TYR A 19 2.17 29.65 -11.25
CA TYR A 19 1.08 28.96 -11.94
C TYR A 19 0.92 27.55 -11.39
N ASN A 20 -0.33 27.11 -11.18
CA ASN A 20 -0.62 25.72 -10.82
C ASN A 20 -0.30 24.82 -12.04
N CYS A 21 0.44 23.73 -11.81
CA CYS A 21 0.98 22.91 -12.90
C CYS A 21 -0.07 22.05 -13.62
N ARG A 22 -1.22 21.79 -12.98
CA ARG A 22 -2.33 21.00 -13.56
C ARG A 22 -3.33 21.87 -14.31
N SER A 23 -3.68 23.02 -13.75
CA SER A 23 -4.70 23.90 -14.32
C SER A 23 -4.14 25.02 -15.19
N PHE A 24 -2.82 25.28 -15.12
CA PHE A 24 -2.15 26.42 -15.76
C PHE A 24 -2.73 27.79 -15.36
N VAL A 25 -3.40 27.87 -14.20
CA VAL A 25 -3.99 29.10 -13.66
C VAL A 25 -2.98 29.82 -12.77
N GLU A 26 -2.93 31.15 -12.90
CA GLU A 26 -2.10 32.01 -12.05
C GLU A 26 -2.57 31.93 -10.59
N MET A 27 -1.63 31.68 -9.68
CA MET A 27 -1.85 31.60 -8.25
C MET A 27 -1.76 32.99 -7.62
N ASN A 28 -2.74 33.32 -6.78
CA ASN A 28 -2.83 34.61 -6.10
C ASN A 28 -1.81 34.76 -4.97
N GLU A 29 -1.23 33.65 -4.48
CA GLU A 29 -0.29 33.65 -3.38
C GLU A 29 0.96 32.85 -3.75
N MET A 30 2.08 33.18 -3.10
CA MET A 30 3.28 32.35 -3.15
C MET A 30 2.92 30.96 -2.62
N PRO A 31 3.20 29.86 -3.35
CA PRO A 31 2.94 28.52 -2.88
C PRO A 31 3.67 28.29 -1.55
N ARG A 32 2.93 28.35 -0.45
CA ARG A 32 3.36 27.79 0.83
C ARG A 32 2.88 26.36 0.84
N ASP A 33 3.75 25.43 1.24
CA ASP A 33 3.55 23.98 1.33
C ASP A 33 2.16 23.51 0.84
N ASN A 34 2.19 23.22 -0.47
CA ASN A 34 1.17 22.66 -1.36
C ASN A 34 -0.27 22.48 -0.79
N PRO A 35 -1.24 23.37 -1.12
CA PRO A 35 -2.64 23.17 -0.74
C PRO A 35 -3.35 22.05 -1.53
N GLU A 36 -2.73 21.53 -2.59
CA GLU A 36 -3.16 20.36 -3.35
C GLU A 36 -1.94 19.46 -3.50
N ASP A 37 -1.75 18.48 -2.61
CA ASP A 37 -0.60 17.56 -2.70
C ASP A 37 -0.72 16.71 -3.96
N ASP A 38 -0.12 17.20 -5.06
CA ASP A 38 -0.21 16.59 -6.39
C ASP A 38 0.15 15.11 -6.35
N ASP A 39 1.11 14.75 -5.50
CA ASP A 39 1.59 13.39 -5.26
C ASP A 39 0.48 12.43 -4.79
N GLU A 40 -0.39 12.84 -3.86
CA GLU A 40 -1.47 11.98 -3.35
C GLU A 40 -2.50 11.65 -4.45
N VAL A 41 -2.79 12.63 -5.31
CA VAL A 41 -3.73 12.48 -6.43
C VAL A 41 -3.13 11.60 -7.54
N GLU A 42 -1.83 11.72 -7.79
CA GLU A 42 -1.12 10.82 -8.71
C GLU A 42 -1.12 9.38 -8.19
N ASP A 43 -0.82 9.18 -6.89
CA ASP A 43 -0.79 7.86 -6.26
C ASP A 43 -2.16 7.17 -6.35
N ALA A 44 -3.25 7.88 -6.08
CA ALA A 44 -4.60 7.33 -6.16
C ALA A 44 -4.97 6.88 -7.59
N ARG A 45 -4.59 7.65 -8.61
CA ARG A 45 -4.84 7.27 -10.01
C ARG A 45 -4.03 6.05 -10.42
N GLN A 46 -2.81 5.94 -9.89
CA GLN A 46 -1.98 4.79 -10.17
C GLN A 46 -2.48 3.54 -9.43
N ASP A 47 -3.00 3.68 -8.22
CA ASP A 47 -3.67 2.59 -7.49
C ASP A 47 -4.87 2.03 -8.31
N GLU A 48 -5.67 2.90 -8.94
CA GLU A 48 -6.78 2.49 -9.82
C GLU A 48 -6.28 1.77 -11.08
N THR A 49 -5.23 2.30 -11.71
CA THR A 49 -4.62 1.69 -12.90
C THR A 49 -4.04 0.32 -12.60
N ASP A 50 -3.31 0.19 -11.48
CA ASP A 50 -2.73 -1.07 -11.03
C ASP A 50 -3.80 -2.12 -10.74
N LEU A 51 -4.90 -1.72 -10.09
CA LEU A 51 -6.04 -2.60 -9.85
C LEU A 51 -6.66 -3.08 -11.17
N GLN A 52 -6.85 -2.19 -12.13
CA GLN A 52 -7.37 -2.56 -13.44
C GLN A 52 -6.46 -3.56 -14.17
N MET A 53 -5.14 -3.36 -14.10
CA MET A 53 -4.17 -4.31 -14.67
C MET A 53 -4.23 -5.68 -13.99
N LEU A 54 -4.41 -5.72 -12.66
CA LEU A 54 -4.56 -7.00 -11.94
C LEU A 54 -5.79 -7.79 -12.40
N HIS A 55 -6.87 -7.11 -12.79
CA HIS A 55 -8.08 -7.75 -13.30
C HIS A 55 -7.93 -8.36 -14.71
N GLU A 56 -6.85 -8.04 -15.45
CA GLU A 56 -6.59 -8.66 -16.75
C GLU A 56 -6.06 -10.10 -16.63
N PHE A 57 -5.57 -10.49 -15.44
CA PHE A 57 -5.09 -11.85 -15.19
C PHE A 57 -6.24 -12.81 -14.91
N VAL A 58 -6.41 -13.80 -15.79
CA VAL A 58 -7.50 -14.80 -15.73
C VAL A 58 -7.25 -15.93 -14.73
N ASP A 59 -6.00 -16.07 -14.27
CA ASP A 59 -5.55 -17.11 -13.37
C ASP A 59 -5.56 -16.69 -11.90
N PHE A 60 -5.80 -15.41 -11.59
CA PHE A 60 -5.94 -14.94 -10.22
C PHE A 60 -7.39 -14.99 -9.72
N SER A 61 -7.56 -15.41 -8.47
CA SER A 61 -8.82 -15.30 -7.76
C SER A 61 -9.09 -13.85 -7.34
N LEU A 62 -10.35 -13.52 -7.03
CA LEU A 62 -10.72 -12.18 -6.55
C LEU A 62 -10.00 -11.84 -5.23
N GLU A 63 -9.78 -12.85 -4.38
CA GLU A 63 -9.08 -12.73 -3.11
C GLU A 63 -7.58 -12.50 -3.31
N GLU A 64 -6.98 -13.06 -4.36
CA GLU A 64 -5.59 -12.79 -4.74
C GLU A 64 -5.43 -11.37 -5.27
N ILE A 65 -6.33 -10.95 -6.15
CA ILE A 65 -6.35 -9.58 -6.69
C ILE A 65 -6.52 -8.56 -5.56
N ASP A 66 -7.46 -8.78 -4.66
CA ASP A 66 -7.72 -7.90 -3.52
C ASP A 66 -6.50 -7.79 -2.57
N PHE A 67 -5.79 -8.89 -2.33
CA PHE A 67 -4.54 -8.88 -1.58
C PHE A 67 -3.43 -8.10 -2.32
N MET A 68 -3.22 -8.39 -3.61
CA MET A 68 -2.17 -7.75 -4.41
C MET A 68 -2.42 -6.25 -4.56
N ALA A 69 -3.66 -5.83 -4.78
CA ALA A 69 -4.03 -4.42 -4.83
C ALA A 69 -3.77 -3.72 -3.49
N SER A 70 -4.19 -4.35 -2.38
CA SER A 70 -3.93 -3.83 -1.03
C SER A 70 -2.43 -3.68 -0.76
N TRP A 71 -1.62 -4.63 -1.24
CA TRP A 71 -0.17 -4.59 -1.11
C TRP A 71 0.44 -3.45 -1.92
N ASN A 72 0.03 -3.28 -3.19
CA ASN A 72 0.54 -2.23 -4.08
C ASN A 72 0.30 -0.83 -3.51
N VAL A 73 -0.89 -0.56 -2.96
CA VAL A 73 -1.22 0.72 -2.31
C VAL A 73 -0.23 1.07 -1.21
N VAL A 74 0.08 0.11 -0.32
CA VAL A 74 1.00 0.36 0.79
C VAL A 74 2.44 0.46 0.30
N ALA A 75 2.86 -0.41 -0.61
CA ALA A 75 4.20 -0.39 -1.18
C ALA A 75 4.50 0.95 -1.88
N ARG A 76 3.53 1.48 -2.63
CA ARG A 76 3.60 2.78 -3.31
C ARG A 76 3.75 3.92 -2.32
N ARG A 77 2.84 4.02 -1.34
CA ARG A 77 2.86 5.09 -0.33
C ARG A 77 4.08 5.03 0.57
N PHE A 78 4.61 3.84 0.84
CA PHE A 78 5.77 3.66 1.70
C PHE A 78 7.09 4.04 1.00
N ARG A 79 7.11 4.10 -0.35
CA ARG A 79 8.26 4.51 -1.18
C ARG A 79 9.56 3.82 -0.74
N VAL A 80 9.57 2.48 -0.74
CA VAL A 80 10.76 1.68 -0.40
C VAL A 80 11.96 2.10 -1.25
N MET A 81 13.05 2.53 -0.60
CA MET A 81 14.27 2.96 -1.27
C MET A 81 15.38 1.89 -1.18
N THR A 82 15.34 1.06 -0.13
CA THR A 82 16.36 0.03 0.15
C THR A 82 15.74 -1.28 0.61
N ASN A 83 16.49 -2.38 0.49
CA ASN A 83 16.04 -3.69 1.01
C ASN A 83 15.83 -3.68 2.53
N ASP A 84 16.59 -2.85 3.26
CA ASP A 84 16.48 -2.71 4.72
C ASP A 84 15.13 -2.11 5.14
N ASP A 85 14.41 -1.44 4.23
CA ASP A 85 13.10 -0.85 4.48
C ASP A 85 11.96 -1.87 4.35
N VAL A 86 12.19 -3.02 3.70
CA VAL A 86 11.16 -4.02 3.39
C VAL A 86 10.51 -4.61 4.66
N PRO A 87 11.24 -4.96 5.74
CA PRO A 87 10.61 -5.37 6.99
C PRO A 87 9.70 -4.29 7.59
N LEU A 88 10.05 -3.01 7.43
CA LEU A 88 9.24 -1.90 7.92
C LEU A 88 7.99 -1.70 7.06
N LEU A 89 8.10 -1.88 5.74
CA LEU A 89 6.95 -1.95 4.84
C LEU A 89 5.98 -3.05 5.28
N CYS A 90 6.47 -4.27 5.54
CA CYS A 90 5.62 -5.38 5.97
C CYS A 90 4.90 -5.07 7.30
N LYS A 91 5.56 -4.41 8.25
CA LYS A 91 4.93 -3.96 9.51
C LYS A 91 3.89 -2.87 9.25
N SER A 92 4.17 -1.93 8.36
CA SER A 92 3.22 -0.89 7.95
C SER A 92 1.97 -1.53 7.33
N PHE A 93 2.14 -2.48 6.41
CA PHE A 93 1.04 -3.24 5.81
C PHE A 93 0.21 -3.97 6.87
N ALA A 94 0.88 -4.70 7.78
CA ALA A 94 0.21 -5.41 8.87
C ALA A 94 -0.58 -4.48 9.80
N LYS A 95 -0.10 -3.25 10.01
CA LYS A 95 -0.80 -2.23 10.79
C LYS A 95 -2.02 -1.66 10.04
N THR A 96 -1.86 -1.32 8.76
CA THR A 96 -2.92 -0.73 7.93
C THR A 96 -4.07 -1.70 7.70
N TYR A 97 -3.79 -2.97 7.46
CA TYR A 97 -4.77 -4.01 7.19
C TYR A 97 -5.00 -4.96 8.37
N ALA A 98 -4.72 -4.52 9.61
CA ALA A 98 -4.84 -5.36 10.81
C ALA A 98 -6.24 -5.99 10.94
N GLU A 99 -7.32 -5.24 10.73
CA GLU A 99 -8.66 -5.82 10.82
C GLU A 99 -8.93 -6.90 9.77
N LYS A 100 -8.43 -6.71 8.56
CA LYS A 100 -8.63 -7.63 7.43
C LYS A 100 -7.84 -8.92 7.66
N LEU A 101 -6.59 -8.79 8.09
CA LEU A 101 -5.73 -9.90 8.52
C LEU A 101 -6.31 -10.69 9.70
N LEU A 102 -7.16 -10.08 10.53
CA LEU A 102 -7.83 -10.77 11.63
C LEU A 102 -9.08 -11.53 11.19
N LYS A 103 -9.89 -10.90 10.32
CA LYS A 103 -11.21 -11.40 9.92
C LYS A 103 -11.13 -12.45 8.81
N ASP A 104 -10.15 -12.32 7.92
CA ASP A 104 -9.99 -13.17 6.75
C ASP A 104 -8.73 -14.03 6.87
N SER A 105 -8.92 -15.35 6.95
CA SER A 105 -7.80 -16.30 7.04
C SER A 105 -7.03 -16.39 5.72
N GLU A 106 -7.69 -16.29 4.57
CA GLU A 106 -7.01 -16.38 3.29
C GLU A 106 -6.14 -15.16 3.02
N PHE A 107 -6.62 -13.98 3.43
CA PHE A 107 -5.82 -12.75 3.37
C PHE A 107 -4.57 -12.83 4.27
N TYR A 108 -4.71 -13.43 5.46
CA TYR A 108 -3.57 -13.71 6.35
C TYR A 108 -2.59 -14.72 5.74
N ASP A 109 -3.08 -15.80 5.13
CA ASP A 109 -2.23 -16.81 4.51
C ASP A 109 -1.44 -16.22 3.33
N LYS A 110 -2.06 -15.35 2.53
CA LYS A 110 -1.39 -14.59 1.45
C LYS A 110 -0.32 -13.62 1.99
N PHE A 111 -0.55 -13.02 3.16
CA PHE A 111 0.48 -12.21 3.84
C PHE A 111 1.68 -13.05 4.26
N VAL A 112 1.45 -14.24 4.83
CA VAL A 112 2.53 -15.17 5.21
C VAL A 112 3.27 -15.69 3.97
N TYR A 113 2.55 -15.99 2.88
CA TYR A 113 3.16 -16.39 1.61
C TYR A 113 4.07 -15.30 1.05
N THR A 114 3.62 -14.04 1.06
CA THR A 114 4.44 -12.89 0.68
C THR A 114 5.71 -12.78 1.51
N LEU A 115 5.63 -12.94 2.85
CA LEU A 115 6.82 -12.95 3.71
C LEU A 115 7.77 -14.11 3.41
N THR A 116 7.23 -15.28 3.06
CA THR A 116 8.03 -16.44 2.67
C THR A 116 8.76 -16.17 1.35
N ASN A 117 8.08 -15.60 0.36
CA ASN A 117 8.70 -15.21 -0.91
C ASN A 117 9.80 -14.14 -0.72
N LEU A 118 9.59 -13.18 0.18
CA LEU A 118 10.59 -12.16 0.53
C LEU A 118 11.82 -12.76 1.23
N PHE A 119 11.62 -13.82 2.01
CA PHE A 119 12.70 -14.58 2.62
C PHE A 119 13.46 -15.42 1.59
N ASP A 120 12.74 -16.15 0.73
CA ASP A 120 13.32 -17.03 -0.27
C ASP A 120 14.11 -16.26 -1.34
N SER A 121 13.69 -15.03 -1.66
CA SER A 121 14.41 -14.12 -2.55
C SER A 121 15.66 -13.48 -1.90
N GLY A 122 15.85 -13.67 -0.59
CA GLY A 122 16.98 -13.10 0.16
C GLY A 122 16.84 -11.61 0.47
N VAL A 123 15.67 -11.01 0.23
CA VAL A 123 15.38 -9.60 0.54
C VAL A 123 15.24 -9.40 2.05
N VAL A 124 14.67 -10.39 2.75
CA VAL A 124 14.37 -10.34 4.19
C VAL A 124 15.05 -11.50 4.90
N ASN A 125 15.68 -11.26 6.05
CA ASN A 125 16.31 -12.33 6.83
C ASN A 125 15.30 -13.04 7.75
N ARG A 126 15.67 -14.24 8.22
CA ARG A 126 14.86 -15.01 9.18
C ARG A 126 14.46 -14.19 10.42
N VAL A 127 15.36 -13.35 10.94
CA VAL A 127 15.09 -12.53 12.13
C VAL A 127 13.99 -11.52 11.84
N ASP A 128 14.05 -10.87 10.68
CA ASP A 128 13.06 -9.88 10.25
C ASP A 128 11.69 -10.51 10.00
N VAL A 129 11.64 -11.70 9.38
CA VAL A 129 10.38 -12.46 9.21
C VAL A 129 9.71 -12.72 10.55
N VAL A 130 10.47 -13.23 11.54
CA VAL A 130 9.93 -13.51 12.87
C VAL A 130 9.46 -12.21 13.54
N ASP A 131 10.23 -11.14 13.44
CA ASP A 131 9.89 -9.86 14.05
C ASP A 131 8.60 -9.25 13.43
N VAL A 132 8.46 -9.30 12.10
CA VAL A 132 7.25 -8.86 11.40
C VAL A 132 6.03 -9.69 11.82
N LEU A 133 6.16 -11.02 11.87
CA LEU A 133 5.05 -11.89 12.29
C LEU A 133 4.64 -11.62 13.74
N ARG A 134 5.61 -11.42 14.64
CA ARG A 134 5.34 -11.04 16.03
C ARG A 134 4.69 -9.67 16.15
N PHE A 135 5.10 -8.72 15.31
CA PHE A 135 4.48 -7.41 15.23
C PHE A 135 3.02 -7.52 14.77
N ALA A 136 2.76 -8.29 13.70
CA ALA A 136 1.42 -8.54 13.20
C ALA A 136 0.54 -9.20 14.28
N GLU A 137 1.03 -10.25 14.97
CA GLU A 137 0.31 -10.90 16.07
C GLU A 137 -0.08 -9.93 17.20
N ARG A 138 0.75 -8.92 17.50
CA ARG A 138 0.47 -7.91 18.53
C ARG A 138 -0.50 -6.84 18.03
N ALA A 139 -0.40 -6.46 16.75
CA ALA A 139 -1.30 -5.51 16.12
C ALA A 139 -2.71 -6.09 15.93
N LEU A 140 -2.82 -7.42 15.84
CA LEU A 140 -4.07 -8.17 15.75
C LEU A 140 -4.64 -8.44 17.15
N PRO A 141 -5.81 -7.89 17.54
CA PRO A 141 -6.40 -8.18 18.85
C PRO A 141 -6.80 -9.66 18.95
N VAL A 142 -5.99 -10.46 19.67
CA VAL A 142 -6.16 -11.88 20.03
C VAL A 142 -7.10 -12.67 19.10
N ARG A 143 -6.50 -13.29 18.07
CA ARG A 143 -7.13 -14.31 17.23
C ARG A 143 -7.66 -15.45 18.12
N ARG A 144 -8.98 -15.50 18.38
CA ARG A 144 -9.61 -16.69 18.98
C ARG A 144 -9.46 -17.81 17.95
N ARG A 145 -8.68 -18.85 18.28
CA ARG A 145 -8.63 -20.09 17.50
C ARG A 145 -10.07 -20.55 17.23
N PRO A 146 -10.44 -20.92 15.99
CA PRO A 146 -11.69 -21.64 15.79
C PRO A 146 -11.65 -22.92 16.66
N PRO A 147 -12.73 -23.26 17.36
CA PRO A 147 -12.78 -24.49 18.15
C PRO A 147 -12.50 -25.65 17.20
N LYS A 148 -11.52 -26.50 17.56
CA LYS A 148 -11.34 -27.79 16.91
C LYS A 148 -12.69 -28.50 16.98
N SER A 149 -13.31 -28.76 15.83
CA SER A 149 -14.40 -29.72 15.77
C SER A 149 -13.81 -31.06 16.23
N SER A 150 -14.22 -31.49 17.42
CA SER A 150 -13.93 -32.82 17.95
C SER A 150 -14.38 -33.88 16.92
N PRO A 151 -13.72 -35.04 16.87
CA PRO A 151 -14.01 -36.06 15.88
C PRO A 151 -15.48 -36.49 16.01
N SER A 152 -16.19 -36.45 14.88
CA SER A 152 -17.52 -37.05 14.77
C SER A 152 -17.42 -38.51 15.21
N THR A 153 -17.97 -38.82 16.38
CA THR A 153 -18.16 -40.18 16.86
C THR A 153 -18.97 -40.93 15.82
N ARG A 154 -18.30 -41.78 15.05
CA ARG A 154 -18.90 -42.72 14.13
C ARG A 154 -19.75 -43.67 14.98
N ALA A 155 -21.05 -43.45 15.01
CA ALA A 155 -21.99 -44.36 15.63
C ALA A 155 -21.95 -45.68 14.86
N THR A 156 -21.34 -46.68 15.47
CA THR A 156 -21.59 -48.09 15.17
C THR A 156 -23.03 -48.36 15.62
N GLY A 157 -23.93 -48.47 14.65
CA GLY A 157 -25.33 -48.85 14.85
C GLY A 157 -25.60 -50.05 13.97
N ASP A 158 -26.05 -51.12 14.62
CA ASP A 158 -25.90 -52.52 14.24
C ASP A 158 -26.67 -53.00 13.01
N VAL A 159 -26.10 -54.08 12.47
CA VAL A 159 -26.67 -55.03 11.52
C VAL A 159 -27.66 -55.94 12.26
N LEU A 160 -28.94 -55.89 11.88
CA LEU A 160 -29.97 -56.97 11.75
C LEU A 160 -31.39 -56.44 12.00
#